data_AF-A0A7S0S120-F1
#
_entry.id   AF-A0A7S0S120-F1
#
_cell.length_a   1.000
_cell.length_b   1.000
_cell.length_c   1.000
_cell.angle_alpha   90.00
_cell.angle_beta   90.00
_cell.angle_gamma   90.00
#
_symmetry.space_group_name_H-M   'P 1'
#
loop_
_entity.id
_entity.type
_entity.pdbx_description
1 polymer ?
#
loop_
_entity_poly.entity_id
_entity_poly.type
_entity_poly.pdbx_seq_one_letter_code
_entity_poly.pdbx_strand_id
1 'polypeptide(L)'
;MRKKVDSRIRTLVENCVKLRQRGLFVIIGDKGRDQVVNLHYMLSKAVVKARPSVLWCYKKDLYLSSHKKKRMHQIKKMMQRGLLDTEKEDPFSLFVASTNIRYCYYAETQNILGNT
;
A
#
# COMPACT_ATOMS: atom_id res chain seq x y z
N MET A 1 -2.01 21.72 2.22
CA MET A 1 -2.61 22.16 0.93
C MET A 1 -3.03 20.93 0.12
N ARG A 2 -4.32 20.73 -0.14
CA ARG A 2 -4.79 19.63 -1.01
C ARG A 2 -4.49 20.01 -2.46
N LYS A 3 -3.74 19.18 -3.17
CA LYS A 3 -3.44 19.36 -4.60
C LYS A 3 -4.34 18.45 -5.42
N LYS A 4 -4.89 18.97 -6.52
CA LYS A 4 -5.62 18.15 -7.49
C LYS A 4 -4.63 17.22 -8.17
N VAL A 5 -4.87 15.92 -8.07
CA VAL A 5 -4.11 14.90 -8.81
C VAL A 5 -4.56 14.94 -10.27
N ASP A 6 -3.60 14.77 -11.17
CA ASP A 6 -3.85 14.68 -12.61
C ASP A 6 -4.86 13.56 -12.93
N SER A 7 -5.87 13.85 -13.74
CA SER A 7 -6.94 12.90 -14.06
C SER A 7 -6.46 11.66 -14.81
N ARG A 8 -5.33 11.75 -15.53
CA ARG A 8 -4.75 10.63 -16.30
C ARG A 8 -4.52 9.39 -15.45
N ILE A 9 -4.13 9.55 -14.18
CA ILE A 9 -3.90 8.43 -13.26
C ILE A 9 -5.19 7.65 -13.01
N ARG A 10 -6.28 8.36 -12.68
CA ARG A 10 -7.59 7.75 -12.45
C ARG A 10 -8.13 7.10 -13.72
N THR A 11 -8.08 7.82 -14.84
CA THR A 11 -8.55 7.30 -16.14
C THR A 11 -7.81 6.03 -16.52
N LEU A 12 -6.49 5.97 -16.32
CA LEU A 12 -5.71 4.76 -16.59
C LEU A 12 -6.15 3.58 -15.72
N VAL A 13 -6.30 3.79 -14.40
CA VAL A 13 -6.76 2.73 -13.48
C VAL A 13 -8.14 2.20 -13.90
N GLU A 14 -9.10 3.09 -14.15
CA GLU A 14 -10.46 2.71 -14.55
C GLU A 14 -10.47 1.96 -15.89
N ASN A 15 -9.68 2.40 -16.87
CA ASN A 15 -9.57 1.74 -18.17
C ASN A 15 -8.92 0.36 -18.06
N CYS A 16 -7.83 0.22 -17.29
CA CYS A 16 -7.19 -1.07 -17.04
C CYS A 16 -8.17 -2.08 -16.42
N VAL A 17 -8.99 -1.65 -15.46
CA VAL A 17 -10.02 -2.51 -14.84
C VAL A 17 -11.09 -2.90 -15.85
N LYS A 18 -11.64 -1.94 -16.61
CA LYS A 18 -12.69 -2.18 -17.62
C LYS A 18 -12.22 -3.14 -18.73
N LEU A 19 -11.00 -2.93 -19.23
CA LEU A 19 -10.40 -3.70 -20.31
C LEU A 19 -9.71 -4.99 -19.83
N ARG A 20 -9.69 -5.25 -18.52
CA ARG A 20 -8.97 -6.39 -17.89
C ARG A 20 -7.48 -6.42 -18.25
N GLN A 21 -6.85 -5.25 -18.27
CA GLN A 21 -5.43 -5.07 -18.55
C GLN A 21 -4.66 -4.69 -17.29
N ARG A 22 -3.37 -5.03 -17.25
CA ARG A 22 -2.48 -4.64 -16.16
C ARG A 22 -1.87 -3.27 -16.46
N GLY A 23 -1.87 -2.38 -15.47
CA GLY A 23 -1.18 -1.10 -15.52
C GLY A 23 0.11 -1.12 -14.69
N LEU A 24 1.10 -0.34 -15.11
CA LEU A 24 2.35 -0.15 -14.38
C LEU A 24 2.48 1.32 -13.96
N PHE A 25 2.81 1.54 -12.69
CA PHE A 25 3.11 2.87 -12.14
C PHE A 25 4.51 2.86 -11.54
N VAL A 26 5.29 3.89 -11.83
CA VAL A 26 6.60 4.16 -11.20
C VAL A 26 6.48 5.43 -10.39
N ILE A 27 6.70 5.33 -9.09
CA ILE A 27 6.56 6.47 -8.15
C ILE A 27 7.96 6.94 -7.77
N ILE A 28 8.26 8.21 -8.07
CA ILE A 28 9.56 8.82 -7.76
C ILE A 28 9.36 9.80 -6.59
N GLY A 29 10.10 9.58 -5.50
CA GLY A 29 10.15 10.48 -4.35
C GLY A 29 10.13 9.78 -3.00
N ASP A 30 10.63 10.48 -1.97
CA ASP A 30 10.88 9.92 -0.63
C ASP A 30 9.61 9.46 0.11
N LYS A 31 8.45 10.02 -0.27
CA LYS A 31 7.14 9.70 0.30
C LYS A 31 6.29 8.81 -0.60
N GLY A 32 6.92 8.00 -1.44
CA GLY A 32 6.21 7.09 -2.36
C GLY A 32 5.23 6.14 -1.67
N ARG A 33 5.54 5.71 -0.44
CA ARG A 33 4.68 4.83 0.37
C ARG A 33 3.27 5.40 0.60
N ASP A 34 3.17 6.72 0.80
CA ASP A 34 1.90 7.40 1.05
C ASP A 34 1.04 7.40 -0.23
N GLN A 35 1.69 7.43 -1.40
CA GLN A 35 1.02 7.41 -2.70
C GLN A 35 0.52 6.00 -3.08
N VAL A 36 1.18 4.95 -2.60
CA VAL A 36 0.69 3.56 -2.77
C VAL A 36 -0.70 3.40 -2.14
N VAL A 37 -0.95 4.02 -0.98
CA VAL A 37 -2.26 4.02 -0.32
C VAL A 37 -3.33 4.65 -1.22
N ASN A 38 -3.01 5.80 -1.83
CA ASN A 38 -3.93 6.51 -2.72
C ASN A 38 -4.24 5.69 -3.99
N LEU A 39 -3.23 5.05 -4.59
CA LEU A 39 -3.41 4.19 -5.76
C LEU A 39 -4.27 2.96 -5.44
N HIS A 40 -4.00 2.29 -4.31
CA HIS A 40 -4.81 1.15 -3.86
C HIS A 40 -6.26 1.55 -3.60
N TYR A 41 -6.48 2.74 -3.04
CA TYR A 41 -7.82 3.28 -2.85
C TYR A 41 -8.54 3.53 -4.19
N MET A 42 -7.86 4.11 -5.19
CA MET A 42 -8.43 4.30 -6.53
C MET A 42 -8.79 2.96 -7.18
N LEU A 43 -7.90 1.96 -7.10
CA LEU A 43 -8.15 0.62 -7.62
C LEU A 43 -9.34 -0.05 -6.92
N SER A 44 -9.38 0.03 -5.58
CA SER A 44 -10.48 -0.54 -4.77
C SER A 44 -11.83 0.06 -5.15
N LYS A 45 -11.89 1.36 -5.49
CA LYS A 45 -13.10 2.02 -6.00
C LYS A 45 -13.48 1.58 -7.41
N ALA A 46 -12.50 1.34 -8.28
CA ALA A 46 -12.76 0.97 -9.67
C ALA A 46 -13.24 -0.48 -9.83
N VAL A 47 -12.80 -1.41 -8.98
CA VAL A 47 -13.02 -2.86 -9.16
C VAL A 47 -14.44 -3.33 -8.79
N VAL A 48 -15.26 -2.54 -8.07
CA VAL A 48 -16.66 -2.84 -7.63
C VAL A 48 -16.85 -4.20 -6.93
N LYS A 49 -15.78 -4.97 -6.69
CA LYS A 49 -15.73 -6.26 -5.99
C LYS A 49 -15.00 -6.14 -4.64
N ALA A 50 -14.73 -7.28 -4.02
CA ALA A 50 -13.91 -7.39 -2.83
C ALA A 50 -12.58 -6.60 -2.97
N ARG A 51 -12.14 -6.03 -1.84
CA ARG A 51 -10.91 -5.23 -1.77
C ARG A 51 -9.72 -6.03 -2.31
N PRO A 52 -8.96 -5.52 -3.29
CA PRO A 52 -7.83 -6.25 -3.88
C PRO A 52 -6.78 -6.61 -2.84
N SER A 53 -6.29 -7.86 -2.89
CA SER A 53 -5.10 -8.31 -2.17
C SER A 53 -3.85 -7.62 -2.72
N VAL A 54 -2.83 -7.51 -1.89
CA VAL A 54 -1.56 -6.87 -2.25
C VAL A 54 -0.41 -7.83 -1.98
N LEU A 55 0.49 -7.96 -2.96
CA LEU A 55 1.80 -8.58 -2.78
C LEU A 55 2.84 -7.48 -2.54
N TRP A 56 3.54 -7.53 -1.41
CA TRP A 56 4.57 -6.58 -1.03
C TRP A 56 5.95 -7.25 -1.04
N CYS A 57 6.71 -6.99 -2.10
CA CYS A 57 8.05 -7.54 -2.28
C CYS A 57 9.12 -6.56 -1.76
N TYR A 58 10.10 -7.04 -0.98
CA TYR A 58 11.14 -6.20 -0.39
C TYR A 58 12.48 -6.95 -0.24
N LYS A 59 13.59 -6.21 -0.18
CA LYS A 59 14.93 -6.80 -0.03
C LYS A 59 15.25 -7.16 1.42
N LYS A 60 15.07 -6.21 2.34
CA LYS A 60 15.53 -6.34 3.73
C LYS A 60 14.55 -5.72 4.72
N ASP A 61 14.34 -4.41 4.64
CA ASP A 61 13.58 -3.68 5.65
C ASP A 61 12.21 -3.23 5.14
N LEU A 62 11.26 -3.12 6.08
CA LEU A 62 9.94 -2.53 5.88
C LEU A 62 9.79 -1.33 6.80
N TYR A 63 9.01 -0.33 6.37
CA TYR A 63 8.68 0.82 7.22
C TYR A 63 7.92 0.38 8.49
N LEU A 64 6.95 -0.51 8.33
CA LEU A 64 6.25 -1.18 9.43
C LEU A 64 6.44 -2.69 9.34
N SER A 65 6.65 -3.34 10.48
CA SER A 65 6.77 -4.79 10.55
C SER A 65 5.56 -5.50 9.90
N SER A 66 5.82 -6.56 9.14
CA SER A 66 4.78 -7.46 8.62
C SER A 66 4.02 -8.17 9.74
N HIS A 67 4.72 -8.54 10.82
CA HIS A 67 4.14 -9.18 12.00
C HIS A 67 3.32 -8.21 12.87
N LYS A 68 2.02 -8.49 13.07
CA LYS A 68 1.05 -7.62 13.74
C LYS A 68 1.50 -7.16 15.14
N LYS A 69 1.94 -8.07 16.00
CA LYS A 69 2.37 -7.73 17.37
C LYS A 69 3.59 -6.79 17.39
N LYS A 70 4.56 -7.03 16.49
CA LYS A 70 5.77 -6.21 16.37
C LYS A 70 5.42 -4.83 15.81
N ARG A 71 4.51 -4.76 14.84
CA ARG A 71 3.99 -3.51 14.28
C ARG A 71 3.28 -2.65 15.33
N MET A 72 2.39 -3.22 16.13
CA MET A 72 1.71 -2.48 17.20
C MET A 72 2.70 -1.89 18.21
N HIS A 73 3.73 -2.67 18.58
CA HIS A 73 4.79 -2.17 19.46
C HIS A 73 5.61 -1.04 18.82
N GLN A 74 5.94 -1.18 17.53
CA GLN A 74 6.64 -0.16 16.76
C GLN A 74 5.83 1.15 16.69
N ILE A 75 4.54 1.08 16.36
CA ILE A 75 3.64 2.25 16.33
C ILE A 75 3.57 2.92 17.70
N LYS A 76 3.37 2.16 18.78
CA LYS A 76 3.34 2.69 20.15
C LYS A 76 4.64 3.43 20.50
N LYS A 77 5.80 2.86 20.12
CA LYS A 77 7.10 3.50 20.34
C LYS A 77 7.29 4.78 19.53
N MET A 78 6.75 4.83 18.30
CA MET A 78 6.79 6.03 17.47
C MET A 78 5.88 7.14 18.02
N MET A 79 4.69 6.78 18.53
CA MET A 79 3.78 7.71 19.22
C MET A 79 4.43 8.29 20.48
N GLN A 80 5.06 7.46 21.31
CA GLN A 80 5.78 7.91 22.52
C GLN A 80 6.93 8.88 22.22
N ARG A 81 7.51 8.80 21.02
CA ARG A 81 8.58 9.69 20.56
C ARG A 81 8.07 10.97 19.89
N GLY A 82 6.75 11.16 19.79
CA GLY A 82 6.14 12.27 19.06
C GLY A 82 6.34 12.22 17.54
N LEU A 83 6.69 11.05 16.98
CA LEU A 83 6.87 10.85 15.54
C LEU A 83 5.56 10.50 14.81
N LEU A 84 4.51 10.17 15.57
CA LEU A 84 3.16 9.97 15.09
C LEU A 84 2.22 10.86 15.90
N ASP A 85 1.34 11.56 15.19
CA ASP A 85 0.29 12.38 15.77
C ASP A 85 -0.77 11.45 16.39
N THR A 86 -1.10 11.65 17.66
CA THR A 86 -2.11 10.85 18.37
C THR A 86 -3.52 11.09 17.86
N GLU A 87 -3.78 12.26 17.27
CA GLU A 87 -5.13 12.62 16.78
C GLU A 87 -5.36 12.26 15.31
N LYS A 88 -4.29 11.98 14.56
CA LYS A 88 -4.37 11.62 13.14
C LYS A 88 -3.76 10.26 12.91
N GLU A 89 -4.61 9.27 12.68
CA GLU A 89 -4.17 7.97 12.20
C GLU A 89 -3.43 8.12 10.86
N ASP A 90 -2.20 7.60 10.83
CA ASP A 90 -1.37 7.55 9.63
C ASP A 90 -2.05 6.68 8.54
N PRO A 91 -2.34 7.24 7.34
CA PRO A 91 -3.01 6.49 6.27
C PRO A 91 -2.29 5.20 5.86
N PHE A 92 -0.95 5.19 5.94
CA PHE A 92 -0.16 4.00 5.63
C PHE A 92 -0.36 2.90 6.68
N SER A 93 -0.34 3.26 7.96
CA SER A 93 -0.65 2.35 9.07
C SER A 93 -2.05 1.73 8.93
N LEU A 94 -3.05 2.54 8.57
CA LEU A 94 -4.41 2.05 8.31
C LEU A 94 -4.47 1.12 7.09
N PHE A 95 -3.78 1.46 6.01
CA PHE A 95 -3.67 0.62 4.82
C PHE A 95 -3.09 -0.76 5.16
N VAL A 96 -2.00 -0.81 5.92
CA VAL A 96 -1.34 -2.06 6.34
C VAL A 96 -2.22 -2.87 7.29
N ALA A 97 -3.03 -2.23 8.14
CA ALA A 97 -3.93 -2.91 9.06
C ALA A 97 -5.18 -3.48 8.37
N SER A 98 -5.72 -2.75 7.38
CA SER A 98 -7.02 -3.06 6.74
C SER A 98 -6.92 -3.91 5.47
N THR A 99 -5.74 -3.96 4.84
CA THR A 99 -5.54 -4.66 3.56
C THR A 99 -4.94 -6.04 3.80
N ASN A 100 -5.38 -7.03 3.03
CA ASN A 100 -4.73 -8.33 2.99
C ASN A 100 -3.41 -8.21 2.19
N ILE A 101 -2.29 -8.17 2.90
CA ILE A 101 -0.95 -8.00 2.32
C ILE A 101 -0.13 -9.27 2.54
N ARG A 102 0.29 -9.90 1.44
CA ARG A 102 1.30 -10.96 1.44
C ARG A 102 2.68 -10.32 1.32
N TYR A 103 3.51 -10.50 2.33
CA TYR A 103 4.90 -10.04 2.31
C TYR A 103 5.82 -11.12 1.75
N CYS A 104 6.75 -10.74 0.88
CA CYS A 104 7.68 -11.67 0.25
C CYS A 104 9.07 -11.02 0.12
N TYR A 105 10.11 -11.73 0.53
CA TYR A 105 11.47 -11.29 0.25
C TYR A 105 11.80 -11.52 -1.23
N TYR A 106 12.66 -10.68 -1.81
CA TYR A 106 13.13 -10.88 -3.19
C TYR A 106 13.78 -12.25 -3.41
N ALA A 107 14.45 -12.78 -2.39
CA ALA A 107 15.08 -14.11 -2.44
C ALA A 107 14.08 -15.28 -2.34
N GLU A 108 12.81 -14.99 -2.06
CA GLU A 108 11.76 -15.97 -1.80
C GLU A 108 10.59 -15.87 -2.80
N THR A 109 10.77 -15.16 -3.91
CA THR A 109 9.69 -14.96 -4.91
C THR A 109 9.25 -16.24 -5.62
N GLN A 110 10.03 -17.32 -5.55
CA GLN A 110 9.61 -18.65 -5.99
C GLN A 110 8.42 -19.19 -5.17
N ASN A 111 8.27 -18.75 -3.91
CA ASN A 111 7.21 -19.22 -3.00
C ASN A 111 5.83 -18.64 -3.29
N ILE A 112 5.69 -17.78 -4.31
CA ILE A 112 4.42 -17.18 -4.71
C ILE A 112 3.88 -17.71 -6.04
N LEU A 113 4.59 -18.65 -6.69
CA LEU A 113 4.08 -19.33 -7.88
C LEU A 113 2.72 -19.98 -7.58
N GLY A 114 1.78 -19.88 -8.52
CA GLY A 114 0.42 -20.40 -8.39
C GLY A 114 -0.54 -19.57 -7.53
N ASN A 115 -0.12 -18.41 -7.02
CA ASN A 115 -0.99 -17.48 -6.30
C ASN A 115 -1.37 -16.28 -7.18
N THR A 116 -2.61 -15.81 -7.05
CA THR A 116 -3.12 -14.57 -7.68
C THR A 116 -3.99 -13.77 -6.73
#